data_AF-A0AAW8EFL4-F1
#
_entry.id   AF-A0AAW8EFL4-F1
#
_cell.length_a   1.000
_cell.length_b   1.000
_cell.length_c   1.000
_cell.angle_alpha   90.00
_cell.angle_beta   90.00
_cell.angle_gamma   90.00
#
_symmetry.space_group_name_H-M   'P 1'
#
loop_
_entity.id
_entity.type
_entity.pdbx_description
1 polymer ?
#
loop_
_entity_poly.entity_id
_entity_poly.type
_entity_poly.pdbx_seq_one_letter_code
_entity_poly.pdbx_strand_id
1 'polypeptide(L)'
;MILVKTEAGQQVLKDRSVPLSPRQRTAFILFDGKRSVDEVLASGTGIGREEIDQMVELGLLGPVAASKPAAPAPARAPVSEAPAAPAAASKAPAAPKPAEPAPPSGRSRQQRYKDAYPIATQLTGSLGLMGFRLNLQVEGTTSYEDLVALAPKIRAAVGAEKAAALDKALKD
;
A
#
# COMPACT_ATOMS: atom_id res chain seq x y z
N MET A 1 25.92 -7.45 10.21
CA MET A 1 25.87 -6.95 8.81
C MET A 1 24.73 -5.95 8.71
N ILE A 2 24.96 -4.80 8.06
CA ILE A 2 23.92 -3.78 7.82
C ILE A 2 23.51 -3.87 6.35
N LEU A 3 22.21 -3.91 6.10
CA LEU A 3 21.64 -3.94 4.76
C LEU A 3 20.92 -2.62 4.48
N VAL A 4 21.04 -2.16 3.23
CA VAL A 4 20.38 -0.96 2.70
C VAL A 4 19.42 -1.35 1.58
N LYS A 5 18.36 -0.56 1.44
CA LYS A 5 17.42 -0.64 0.31
C LYS A 5 18.15 -0.33 -0.99
N THR A 6 18.16 -1.27 -1.92
CA THR A 6 18.65 -1.01 -3.28
C THR A 6 17.62 -0.20 -4.07
N GLU A 7 18.04 0.42 -5.17
CA GLU A 7 17.11 1.11 -6.07
C GLU A 7 16.08 0.15 -6.69
N ALA A 8 16.51 -1.08 -7.04
CA ALA A 8 15.64 -2.14 -7.52
C ALA A 8 14.56 -2.49 -6.49
N GLY A 9 14.92 -2.62 -5.21
CA GLY A 9 13.96 -2.86 -4.14
C GLY A 9 12.95 -1.74 -3.96
N GLN A 10 13.39 -0.48 -4.10
CA GLN A 10 12.49 0.67 -4.01
C GLN A 10 11.51 0.73 -5.19
N GLN A 11 11.95 0.35 -6.40
CA GLN A 11 11.09 0.27 -7.57
C GLN A 11 10.06 -0.85 -7.43
N VAL A 12 10.49 -2.04 -6.98
CA VAL A 12 9.60 -3.17 -6.72
C VAL A 12 8.51 -2.82 -5.70
N LEU A 13 8.84 -2.05 -4.66
CA LEU A 13 7.85 -1.62 -3.68
C LEU A 13 6.83 -0.62 -4.26
N LYS A 14 7.27 0.25 -5.18
CA LYS A 14 6.43 1.27 -5.83
C LYS A 14 5.52 0.68 -6.89
N ASP A 15 6.07 -0.11 -7.80
CA ASP A 15 5.36 -0.67 -8.96
C ASP A 15 4.66 -2.00 -8.64
N ARG A 16 4.98 -2.60 -7.47
CA ARG A 16 4.50 -3.93 -7.06
C ARG A 16 4.83 -5.04 -8.06
N SER A 17 5.89 -4.86 -8.85
CA SER A 17 6.28 -5.77 -9.92
C SER A 17 6.67 -7.17 -9.42
N VAL A 18 7.10 -7.28 -8.15
CA VAL A 18 7.35 -8.56 -7.48
C VAL A 18 6.32 -8.75 -6.37
N PRO A 19 5.64 -9.90 -6.29
CA PRO A 19 4.69 -10.21 -5.22
C PRO A 19 5.45 -10.45 -3.90
N LEU A 20 5.82 -9.37 -3.21
CA LEU A 20 6.43 -9.46 -1.89
C LEU A 20 5.40 -9.83 -0.82
N SER A 21 5.80 -10.72 0.09
CA SER A 21 5.01 -11.06 1.27
C SER A 21 4.80 -9.84 2.17
N PRO A 22 3.71 -9.76 2.97
CA PRO A 22 3.54 -8.69 3.95
C PRO A 22 4.74 -8.57 4.91
N ARG A 23 5.40 -9.67 5.24
CA ARG A 23 6.59 -9.71 6.09
C ARG A 23 7.82 -9.15 5.40
N GLN A 24 8.04 -9.49 4.13
CA GLN A 24 9.12 -8.94 3.31
C GLN A 24 8.98 -7.43 3.11
N ARG A 25 7.75 -6.93 2.98
CA ARG A 25 7.49 -5.47 2.93
C ARG A 25 7.86 -4.79 4.25
N THR A 26 7.49 -5.36 5.39
CA THR A 26 7.89 -4.83 6.71
C THR A 26 9.40 -4.89 6.89
N ALA A 27 10.04 -6.01 6.52
CA ALA A 27 11.50 -6.14 6.55
C ALA A 27 12.17 -5.07 5.68
N PHE A 28 11.68 -4.86 4.46
CA PHE A 28 12.19 -3.83 3.56
C PHE A 28 12.10 -2.46 4.22
N ILE A 29 10.96 -2.09 4.81
CA ILE A 29 10.78 -0.80 5.48
C ILE A 29 11.80 -0.60 6.60
N LEU A 30 12.07 -1.64 7.40
CA LEU A 30 12.96 -1.60 8.57
C LEU A 30 14.46 -1.51 8.21
N PHE A 31 14.88 -1.99 7.04
CA PHE A 31 16.26 -1.84 6.57
C PHE A 31 16.48 -0.44 5.98
N ASP A 32 16.74 0.56 6.82
CA ASP A 32 17.05 1.93 6.40
C ASP A 32 18.57 2.24 6.38
N GLY A 33 19.42 1.22 6.54
CA GLY A 33 20.87 1.40 6.67
C GLY A 33 21.33 1.77 8.07
N LYS A 34 20.43 1.89 9.06
CA LYS A 34 20.78 2.11 10.47
C LYS A 34 20.76 0.83 11.29
N ARG A 35 19.84 -0.09 10.99
CA ARG A 35 19.70 -1.35 11.73
C ARG A 35 20.49 -2.47 11.07
N SER A 36 21.17 -3.25 11.89
CA SER A 36 21.79 -4.49 11.46
C SER A 36 20.75 -5.61 11.28
N VAL A 37 21.11 -6.64 10.51
CA VAL A 37 20.30 -7.85 10.32
C VAL A 37 19.93 -8.49 11.66
N ASP A 38 20.88 -8.52 12.61
CA ASP A 38 20.67 -9.11 13.93
C ASP A 38 19.63 -8.33 14.75
N GLU A 39 19.68 -6.99 14.72
CA GLU A 39 18.67 -6.15 15.37
C GLU A 39 17.27 -6.29 14.75
N VAL A 40 17.19 -6.48 13.42
CA VAL A 40 15.90 -6.71 12.76
C VAL A 40 15.35 -8.09 13.12
N LEU A 41 16.19 -9.12 13.21
CA LEU A 41 15.77 -10.45 13.69
C LEU A 41 15.35 -10.41 15.17
N ALA A 42 16.08 -9.68 16.00
CA ALA A 42 15.80 -9.51 17.43
C ALA A 42 14.57 -8.63 17.70
N SER A 43 14.09 -7.85 16.72
CA SER A 43 12.93 -6.96 16.87
C SER A 43 11.60 -7.68 17.14
N GLY A 44 11.55 -9.02 17.04
CA GLY A 44 10.35 -9.81 17.33
C GLY A 44 9.21 -9.64 16.30
N THR A 45 9.51 -9.04 15.14
CA THR A 45 8.55 -8.77 14.06
C THR A 45 8.18 -10.00 13.22
N GLY A 46 8.71 -11.18 13.56
CA GLY A 46 8.47 -12.43 12.83
C GLY A 46 9.18 -12.50 11.47
N ILE A 47 10.17 -11.63 11.24
CA ILE A 47 11.06 -11.68 10.08
C ILE A 47 12.11 -12.77 10.35
N GLY A 48 12.13 -13.81 9.51
CA GLY A 48 13.13 -14.86 9.57
C GLY A 48 14.36 -14.53 8.73
N ARG A 49 15.48 -15.21 8.99
CA ARG A 49 16.70 -15.10 8.17
C ARG A 49 16.44 -15.42 6.70
N GLU A 50 15.65 -16.47 6.45
CA GLU A 50 15.28 -16.92 5.11
C GLU A 50 14.55 -15.86 4.27
N GLU A 51 13.73 -14.99 4.89
CA GLU A 51 13.08 -13.88 4.19
C GLU A 51 14.09 -12.78 3.82
N ILE A 52 15.09 -12.55 4.68
CA ILE A 52 16.15 -11.55 4.45
C ILE A 52 17.07 -12.05 3.33
N ASP A 53 17.45 -13.32 3.34
CA ASP A 53 18.25 -13.95 2.29
C ASP A 53 17.55 -13.89 0.93
N GLN A 54 16.25 -14.24 0.86
CA GLN A 54 15.45 -14.08 -0.37
C GLN A 54 15.44 -12.62 -0.87
N MET A 55 15.37 -11.64 0.03
CA MET A 55 15.38 -10.23 -0.37
C MET A 55 16.75 -9.75 -0.86
N VAL A 56 17.84 -10.35 -0.38
CA VAL A 56 19.19 -10.12 -0.89
C VAL A 56 19.36 -10.80 -2.25
N GLU A 57 18.86 -12.02 -2.42
CA GLU A 57 18.90 -12.77 -3.69
C GLU A 57 18.10 -12.08 -4.79
N LEU A 58 16.92 -11.55 -4.45
CA LEU A 58 16.09 -10.72 -5.34
C LEU A 58 16.70 -9.33 -5.59
N GLY A 59 17.85 -9.02 -4.99
CA GLY A 59 18.55 -7.76 -5.16
C GLY A 59 17.82 -6.56 -4.57
N LEU A 60 16.88 -6.77 -3.65
CA LEU A 60 16.09 -5.71 -2.99
C LEU A 60 16.87 -5.10 -1.82
N LEU A 61 17.67 -5.91 -1.13
CA LEU A 61 18.57 -5.49 -0.07
C LEU A 61 20.02 -5.76 -0.48
N GLY A 62 20.91 -4.82 -0.19
CA GLY A 62 22.34 -4.95 -0.46
C GLY A 62 23.18 -4.49 0.73
N PRO A 63 24.44 -4.93 0.85
CA PRO A 63 25.35 -4.42 1.88
C PRO A 63 25.61 -2.92 1.68
N VAL A 64 25.87 -2.19 2.77
CA VAL A 64 26.16 -0.74 2.78
C VAL A 64 27.30 -0.34 1.82
N ALA A 65 28.20 -1.26 1.47
CA ALA A 65 29.30 -1.05 0.53
C ALA A 65 28.91 -1.22 -0.97
N ALA A 66 27.66 -1.58 -1.29
CA ALA A 66 27.21 -1.83 -2.66
C ALA A 66 26.53 -0.62 -3.34
N SER A 67 26.68 0.59 -2.81
CA SER A 67 26.46 1.81 -3.60
C SER A 67 27.69 2.07 -4.48
N LYS A 68 27.89 1.21 -5.50
CA LYS A 68 28.78 1.52 -6.62
C LYS A 68 28.02 1.29 -7.93
N PRO A 69 27.95 2.30 -8.83
CA PRO A 69 27.26 2.16 -10.10
C PRO A 69 28.11 1.32 -11.05
N ALA A 70 27.51 0.30 -11.65
CA ALA A 70 28.10 -0.44 -12.76
C ALA A 70 27.00 -0.87 -13.76
N ALA A 71 26.76 0.00 -14.75
CA ALA A 71 26.53 -0.44 -16.13
C ALA A 71 27.81 -1.12 -16.68
N PRO A 72 27.84 -1.85 -17.82
CA PRO A 72 26.90 -1.86 -18.95
C PRO A 72 26.48 -3.26 -19.49
N ALA A 73 25.60 -3.24 -20.48
CA ALA A 73 24.96 -4.37 -21.19
C ALA A 73 25.92 -5.31 -21.97
N PRO A 74 25.40 -6.33 -22.68
CA PRO A 74 25.38 -6.13 -24.13
C PRO A 74 24.10 -6.57 -24.89
N ALA A 75 23.76 -5.71 -25.85
CA ALA A 75 23.35 -6.01 -27.22
C ALA A 75 22.07 -6.84 -27.51
N ARG A 76 21.04 -6.12 -27.98
CA ARG A 76 20.63 -6.19 -29.39
C ARG A 76 20.07 -4.82 -29.83
N ALA A 77 20.67 -4.26 -30.88
CA ALA A 77 20.29 -3.04 -31.60
C ALA A 77 19.67 -3.43 -32.97
N PRO A 78 19.32 -2.49 -33.88
CA PRO A 78 18.51 -1.27 -33.75
C PRO A 78 17.46 -1.12 -34.89
N VAL A 79 16.50 -0.19 -34.76
CA VAL A 79 15.99 0.70 -35.83
C VAL A 79 15.36 1.92 -35.13
N SER A 80 16.00 3.11 -35.15
CA SER A 80 15.76 4.25 -36.06
C SER A 80 14.27 4.58 -36.20
N GLU A 81 13.75 5.75 -35.81
CA GLU A 81 14.16 7.10 -36.25
C GLU A 81 13.59 8.19 -35.29
N ALA A 82 14.30 9.32 -35.18
CA ALA A 82 13.99 10.49 -34.34
C ALA A 82 13.15 11.54 -35.12
N PRO A 83 13.04 12.83 -34.72
CA PRO A 83 12.74 13.47 -33.42
C PRO A 83 11.57 14.50 -33.52
N ALA A 84 10.95 14.89 -32.40
CA ALA A 84 10.45 16.27 -32.20
C ALA A 84 10.01 16.53 -30.74
N ALA A 85 10.77 17.38 -30.05
CA ALA A 85 10.30 18.25 -28.97
C ALA A 85 10.20 19.69 -29.57
N PRO A 86 9.53 20.69 -28.97
CA PRO A 86 9.19 20.79 -27.54
C PRO A 86 7.76 21.28 -27.25
N ALA A 87 7.20 20.86 -26.11
CA ALA A 87 6.15 21.61 -25.45
C ALA A 87 6.65 22.01 -24.06
N ALA A 88 6.99 23.29 -23.95
CA ALA A 88 7.27 23.95 -22.68
C ALA A 88 5.96 24.22 -21.91
N ALA A 89 6.11 24.20 -20.58
CA ALA A 89 5.32 24.89 -19.57
C ALA A 89 3.96 24.31 -19.13
N SER A 90 4.03 23.68 -17.95
CA SER A 90 3.22 24.01 -16.77
C SER A 90 1.79 23.46 -16.66
N LYS A 91 1.64 22.29 -16.02
CA LYS A 91 1.23 22.15 -14.60
C LYS A 91 0.94 20.66 -14.29
N ALA A 92 1.52 20.17 -13.21
CA ALA A 92 1.15 18.91 -12.55
C ALA A 92 -0.23 19.02 -11.87
N PRO A 93 -0.88 17.92 -11.43
CA PRO A 93 -0.50 16.49 -11.58
C PRO A 93 -1.60 15.62 -12.23
N ALA A 94 -1.17 14.71 -13.11
CA ALA A 94 -2.00 13.69 -13.74
C ALA A 94 -2.02 12.38 -12.91
N ALA A 95 -3.22 11.91 -12.57
CA ALA A 95 -3.58 10.47 -12.63
C ALA A 95 -3.74 10.07 -14.13
N PRO A 96 -3.84 8.79 -14.62
CA PRO A 96 -4.76 7.74 -14.12
C PRO A 96 -4.41 6.24 -14.44
N LYS A 97 -5.38 5.35 -14.13
CA LYS A 97 -5.57 3.88 -14.35
C LYS A 97 -5.42 3.37 -15.81
N PRO A 98 -5.57 2.04 -16.08
CA PRO A 98 -6.81 1.51 -16.71
C PRO A 98 -7.25 0.10 -16.18
N ALA A 99 -8.48 -0.43 -16.27
CA ALA A 99 -9.70 -0.09 -17.04
C ALA A 99 -10.99 -0.65 -16.37
N GLU A 100 -12.12 -0.26 -16.94
CA GLU A 100 -13.47 -0.10 -16.37
C GLU A 100 -14.48 -1.14 -16.92
N PRO A 101 -15.77 -1.15 -16.50
CA PRO A 101 -16.77 -0.26 -17.13
C PRO A 101 -17.76 0.43 -16.14
N ALA A 102 -18.10 1.69 -16.43
CA ALA A 102 -19.26 2.42 -15.90
C ALA A 102 -20.49 2.24 -16.83
N PRO A 103 -21.72 2.78 -16.60
CA PRO A 103 -22.27 3.60 -15.48
C PRO A 103 -23.69 3.07 -15.01
N PRO A 104 -24.49 3.71 -14.11
CA PRO A 104 -25.01 5.09 -14.15
C PRO A 104 -24.77 5.88 -12.85
N SER A 105 -24.90 7.21 -12.94
CA SER A 105 -25.29 8.14 -11.87
C SER A 105 -25.07 7.69 -10.41
N GLY A 106 -23.88 7.91 -9.86
CA GLY A 106 -23.59 7.60 -8.45
C GLY A 106 -22.10 7.47 -8.20
N ARG A 107 -21.67 7.69 -6.96
CA ARG A 107 -20.24 7.71 -6.61
C ARG A 107 -19.58 6.37 -6.95
N SER A 108 -18.30 6.40 -7.37
CA SER A 108 -17.51 5.17 -7.55
C SER A 108 -17.38 4.40 -6.22
N ARG A 109 -17.20 3.07 -6.25
CA ARG A 109 -17.01 2.26 -5.01
C ARG A 109 -15.89 2.80 -4.12
N GLN A 110 -14.82 3.29 -4.75
CA GLN A 110 -13.68 3.86 -4.05
C GLN A 110 -14.00 5.21 -3.40
N GLN A 111 -14.85 6.01 -4.03
CA GLN A 111 -15.36 7.25 -3.44
C GLN A 111 -16.30 6.95 -2.26
N ARG A 112 -17.23 6.00 -2.41
CA ARG A 112 -18.09 5.54 -1.31
C ARG A 112 -17.31 5.04 -0.10
N TYR A 113 -16.25 4.27 -0.34
CA TYR A 113 -15.35 3.84 0.73
C TYR A 113 -14.70 5.02 1.45
N LYS A 114 -14.17 6.00 0.70
CA LYS A 114 -13.55 7.21 1.28
C LYS A 114 -14.53 8.03 2.13
N ASP A 115 -15.78 8.13 1.68
CA ASP A 115 -16.82 8.89 2.39
C ASP A 115 -17.35 8.12 3.62
N ALA A 116 -17.49 6.79 3.51
CA ALA A 116 -18.04 5.94 4.56
C ALA A 116 -17.04 5.60 5.68
N TYR A 117 -15.75 5.47 5.36
CA TYR A 117 -14.69 5.08 6.32
C TYR A 117 -14.61 6.01 7.55
N PRO A 118 -14.49 7.34 7.43
CA PRO A 118 -14.42 8.22 8.60
C PRO A 118 -15.68 8.16 9.47
N ILE A 119 -16.85 7.95 8.84
CA ILE A 119 -18.12 7.79 9.55
C ILE A 119 -18.09 6.48 10.36
N ALA A 120 -17.66 5.37 9.77
CA ALA A 120 -17.53 4.09 10.46
C ALA A 120 -16.55 4.16 11.64
N THR A 121 -15.40 4.81 11.47
CA THR A 121 -14.41 4.99 12.55
C THR A 121 -14.96 5.85 13.69
N GLN A 122 -15.64 6.96 13.38
CA GLN A 122 -16.25 7.83 14.40
C GLN A 122 -17.36 7.11 15.16
N LEU A 123 -18.23 6.39 14.44
CA LEU A 123 -19.33 5.62 15.02
C LEU A 123 -18.82 4.55 15.99
N THR A 124 -17.83 3.77 15.55
CA THR A 124 -17.26 2.68 16.36
C THR A 124 -16.40 3.19 17.51
N GLY A 125 -15.70 4.32 17.35
CA GLY A 125 -14.96 4.98 18.44
C GLY A 125 -15.86 5.54 19.54
N SER A 126 -17.08 6.00 19.18
CA SER A 126 -18.05 6.54 20.15
C SER A 126 -18.68 5.52 21.09
N LEU A 127 -18.48 4.21 20.84
CA LEU A 127 -18.97 3.11 21.67
C LEU A 127 -18.07 2.80 22.88
N GLY A 128 -16.91 3.46 23.00
CA GLY A 128 -15.95 3.24 24.09
C GLY A 128 -15.32 1.84 24.07
N LEU A 129 -15.01 1.28 25.24
CA LEU A 129 -14.29 0.00 25.38
C LEU A 129 -14.99 -1.18 24.70
N MET A 130 -16.34 -1.20 24.69
CA MET A 130 -17.11 -2.26 24.02
C MET A 130 -17.03 -2.16 22.49
N GLY A 131 -16.78 -0.95 21.96
CA GLY A 131 -16.57 -0.71 20.53
C GLY A 131 -15.15 -0.91 20.04
N PHE A 132 -14.16 -1.01 20.94
CA PHE A 132 -12.74 -1.03 20.58
C PHE A 132 -12.39 -2.13 19.57
N ARG A 133 -12.90 -3.36 19.77
CA ARG A 133 -12.67 -4.48 18.83
C ARG A 133 -13.30 -4.23 17.46
N LEU A 134 -14.46 -3.58 17.43
CA LEU A 134 -15.15 -3.24 16.19
C LEU A 134 -14.46 -2.07 15.47
N ASN A 135 -13.92 -1.11 16.22
CA ASN A 135 -13.13 0.00 15.71
C ASN A 135 -11.85 -0.51 15.01
N LEU A 136 -11.11 -1.43 15.63
CA LEU A 136 -9.96 -2.09 15.02
C LEU A 136 -10.31 -2.84 13.73
N GLN A 137 -11.49 -3.47 13.67
CA GLN A 137 -11.97 -4.13 12.45
C GLN A 137 -12.21 -3.13 11.33
N VAL A 138 -12.79 -1.96 11.65
CA VAL A 138 -12.99 -0.87 10.69
C VAL A 138 -11.66 -0.31 10.21
N GLU A 139 -10.71 -0.05 11.12
CA GLU A 139 -9.38 0.46 10.75
C GLU A 139 -8.56 -0.52 9.89
N GLY A 140 -8.79 -1.82 10.05
CA GLY A 140 -8.20 -2.87 9.23
C GLY A 140 -8.83 -3.03 7.84
N THR A 141 -9.95 -2.38 7.55
CA THR A 141 -10.55 -2.42 6.21
C THR A 141 -9.71 -1.63 5.21
N THR A 142 -9.64 -2.12 3.97
CA THR A 142 -8.89 -1.44 2.90
C THR A 142 -9.72 -1.24 1.64
N SER A 143 -10.93 -1.80 1.61
CA SER A 143 -11.81 -1.79 0.46
C SER A 143 -13.26 -1.52 0.87
N TYR A 144 -14.05 -1.04 -0.11
CA TYR A 144 -15.50 -0.87 0.03
C TYR A 144 -16.19 -2.16 0.50
N GLU A 145 -15.78 -3.30 -0.03
CA GLU A 145 -16.38 -4.60 0.26
C GLU A 145 -16.18 -5.02 1.72
N ASP A 146 -14.98 -4.76 2.28
CA ASP A 146 -14.68 -5.00 3.68
C ASP A 146 -15.56 -4.14 4.60
N LEU A 147 -15.73 -2.86 4.24
CA LEU A 147 -16.53 -1.92 5.04
C LEU A 147 -18.03 -2.26 4.99
N VAL A 148 -18.52 -2.72 3.84
CA VAL A 148 -19.91 -3.22 3.69
C VAL A 148 -20.12 -4.49 4.51
N ALA A 149 -19.13 -5.39 4.56
CA ALA A 149 -19.22 -6.60 5.39
C ALA A 149 -19.30 -6.29 6.89
N LEU A 150 -18.72 -5.15 7.33
CA LEU A 150 -18.79 -4.68 8.71
C LEU A 150 -20.00 -3.80 9.03
N ALA A 151 -20.61 -3.16 8.02
CA ALA A 151 -21.79 -2.31 8.19
C ALA A 151 -22.92 -2.92 9.05
N PRO A 152 -23.35 -4.20 8.88
CA PRO A 152 -24.39 -4.77 9.73
C PRO A 152 -23.96 -4.91 11.21
N LYS A 153 -22.68 -5.19 11.47
CA LYS A 153 -22.14 -5.26 12.85
C LYS A 153 -22.07 -3.87 13.49
N ILE A 154 -21.64 -2.86 12.72
CA ILE A 154 -21.63 -1.46 13.16
C ILE A 154 -23.05 -1.03 13.49
N ARG A 155 -24.02 -1.30 12.61
CA ARG A 155 -25.42 -0.99 12.83
C ARG A 155 -26.01 -1.66 14.07
N ALA A 156 -25.68 -2.92 14.32
CA ALA A 156 -26.11 -3.63 15.53
C ALA A 156 -25.52 -2.99 16.80
N ALA A 157 -24.30 -2.44 16.73
CA ALA A 157 -23.61 -1.86 17.87
C ALA A 157 -24.00 -0.39 18.16
N VAL A 158 -24.15 0.46 17.13
CA VAL A 158 -24.47 1.89 17.29
C VAL A 158 -25.96 2.23 17.19
N GLY A 159 -26.79 1.29 16.74
CA GLY A 159 -28.21 1.49 16.45
C GLY A 159 -28.48 2.04 15.06
N ALA A 160 -29.71 1.79 14.56
CA ALA A 160 -30.11 2.12 13.19
C ALA A 160 -30.06 3.64 12.87
N GLU A 161 -30.33 4.49 13.87
CA GLU A 161 -30.30 5.95 13.72
C GLU A 161 -28.89 6.46 13.41
N LYS A 162 -27.89 6.05 14.20
CA LYS A 162 -26.50 6.47 14.01
C LYS A 162 -25.86 5.81 12.78
N ALA A 163 -26.27 4.59 12.46
CA ALA A 163 -25.81 3.87 11.27
C ALA A 163 -26.37 4.45 9.95
N ALA A 164 -27.43 5.25 9.97
CA ALA A 164 -28.04 5.81 8.76
C ALA A 164 -27.06 6.65 7.93
N ALA A 165 -26.16 7.40 8.58
CA ALA A 165 -25.11 8.17 7.89
C ALA A 165 -24.10 7.25 7.17
N LEU A 166 -23.76 6.12 7.78
CA LEU A 166 -22.88 5.12 7.18
C LEU A 166 -23.58 4.38 6.02
N ASP A 167 -24.82 3.95 6.22
CA ASP A 167 -25.65 3.31 5.19
C ASP A 167 -25.80 4.22 3.96
N LYS A 168 -26.02 5.53 4.16
CA LYS A 168 -26.09 6.51 3.07
C LYS A 168 -24.76 6.61 2.33
N ALA A 169 -23.64 6.75 3.03
CA ALA A 169 -22.32 6.84 2.40
C ALA A 169 -21.92 5.56 1.63
N LEU A 170 -22.45 4.40 2.01
CA LEU A 170 -22.22 3.14 1.30
C LEU A 170 -23.16 2.95 0.09
N LYS A 171 -24.40 3.44 0.14
CA LYS A 171 -25.42 3.21 -0.89
C LYS A 171 -25.52 4.29 -1.98
N ASP A 172 -25.04 5.51 -1.70
CA ASP A 172 -25.13 6.72 -2.55
C ASP A 172 -23.86 6.96 -3.40
#